data_AF-A0A9D7WWP4-F1
#
_entry.id   AF-A0A9D7WWP4-F1
#
_cell.length_a   1.000
_cell.length_b   1.000
_cell.length_c   1.000
_cell.angle_alpha   90.00
_cell.angle_beta   90.00
_cell.angle_gamma   90.00
#
_symmetry.space_group_name_H-M   'P 1'
#
loop_
_entity.id
_entity.type
_entity.pdbx_description
1 polymer ?
#
loop_
_entity_poly.entity_id
_entity_poly.type
_entity_poly.pdbx_seq_one_letter_code
_entity_poly.pdbx_strand_id
1 'polypeptide(L)' 'MPTLVKVCDHLDPDEALRHLRQEKVSILYDTGNTGPVMYWGESHSIYIKDPDSHDIKLTSKFSGGLA' A
#
# COMPACT_ATOMS: atom_id res chain seq x y z
N MET A 1 -7.67 -19.07 -4.20
CA MET A 1 -6.42 -18.91 -4.98
C MET A 1 -5.68 -17.72 -4.37
N PRO A 2 -4.48 -17.86 -3.78
CA PRO A 2 -3.90 -16.75 -3.04
C PRO A 2 -3.15 -15.77 -3.96
N THR A 3 -3.55 -14.51 -3.79
CA THR A 3 -2.76 -13.27 -3.73
C THR A 3 -1.96 -12.85 -4.96
N LEU A 4 -2.56 -11.93 -5.73
CA LEU A 4 -1.89 -11.10 -6.71
C LEU A 4 -1.03 -10.05 -6.00
N VAL A 5 0.23 -10.36 -5.70
CA VAL A 5 1.21 -9.33 -5.30
C VAL A 5 1.72 -8.66 -6.57
N LYS A 6 1.02 -7.62 -7.04
CA LYS A 6 1.55 -6.75 -8.09
C LYS A 6 2.55 -5.78 -7.45
N VAL A 7 3.83 -6.12 -7.54
CA VAL A 7 4.92 -5.19 -7.23
C VAL A 7 4.90 -4.12 -8.33
N CYS A 8 4.45 -2.91 -7.98
CA CYS A 8 4.52 -1.76 -8.87
C CYS A 8 5.80 -0.98 -8.52
N ASP A 9 6.78 -0.99 -9.42
CA ASP A 9 8.10 -0.36 -9.20
C ASP A 9 8.05 1.16 -8.96
N HIS A 10 6.92 1.80 -9.28
CA HIS A 10 6.69 3.23 -9.07
C HIS A 10 5.24 3.51 -8.64
N LEU A 11 4.76 2.80 -7.62
CA LEU A 11 3.44 3.09 -7.07
C LEU A 11 3.44 4.50 -6.46
N ASP A 12 2.72 5.45 -7.05
CA ASP A 12 2.36 6.68 -6.36
C ASP A 12 1.32 6.32 -5.27
N PRO A 13 1.58 6.61 -3.98
CA PRO A 13 0.68 6.24 -2.90
C PRO A 13 -0.71 6.88 -3.04
N ASP A 14 -0.82 8.10 -3.59
CA ASP A 14 -2.10 8.77 -3.76
C ASP A 14 -2.92 8.14 -4.89
N GLU A 15 -2.25 7.76 -5.98
CA GLU A 15 -2.88 7.01 -7.08
C GLU A 15 -3.37 5.64 -6.60
N ALA A 16 -2.54 4.91 -5.83
CA ALA A 16 -2.91 3.64 -5.24
C ALA A 16 -4.14 3.76 -4.34
N LEU A 17 -4.17 4.74 -3.44
CA LEU A 17 -5.34 5.00 -2.60
C LEU A 17 -6.58 5.33 -3.43
N ARG A 18 -6.44 6.08 -4.53
CA ARG A 18 -7.56 6.39 -5.42
C ARG A 18 -8.13 5.11 -6.05
N HIS A 19 -7.27 4.21 -6.54
CA HIS A 19 -7.71 2.94 -7.10
C HIS A 19 -8.38 2.03 -6.06
N LEU A 20 -7.77 1.86 -4.89
CA LEU A 20 -8.32 1.06 -3.81
C LEU A 20 -9.71 1.56 -3.37
N ARG A 21 -9.91 2.89 -3.31
CA ARG A 21 -11.22 3.50 -3.03
C ARG A 21 -12.24 3.24 -4.15
N GLN A 22 -11.84 3.32 -5.41
CA GLN A 22 -12.71 3.02 -6.55
C GLN A 22 -13.17 1.57 -6.55
N GLU A 23 -12.29 0.65 -6.17
CA GLU A 23 -12.58 -0.78 -6.04
C GLU A 23 -13.29 -1.15 -4.72
N LYS A 24 -13.54 -0.15 -3.85
CA LYS A 24 -14.15 -0.33 -2.52
C LYS A 24 -13.38 -1.30 -1.62
N VAL A 25 -12.05 -1.35 -1.77
CA VAL A 25 -11.16 -2.10 -0.88
C VAL A 25 -11.11 -1.42 0.48
N SER A 26 -11.17 -2.21 1.55
CA SER A 26 -11.07 -1.70 2.91
C SER A 26 -9.64 -1.28 3.22
N ILE A 27 -9.42 0.02 3.42
CA ILE A 27 -8.12 0.59 3.78
C ILE A 27 -8.03 0.68 5.29
N LEU A 28 -6.94 0.19 5.86
CA LEU A 28 -6.67 0.22 7.29
C LEU A 28 -5.91 1.51 7.65
N TYR A 29 -6.34 2.15 8.73
CA TYR A 29 -5.64 3.29 9.32
C TYR A 29 -4.86 2.75 10.53
N ASP A 30 -3.53 2.82 10.45
CA ASP A 30 -2.68 2.47 11.59
C ASP A 30 -2.91 3.50 12.70
N THR A 31 -3.25 3.05 13.90
CA THR A 31 -3.55 3.92 15.06
C THR A 31 -2.34 4.74 15.52
N GLY A 32 -1.12 4.36 15.12
CA GLY A 32 0.09 5.13 15.34
C GLY A 32 0.42 6.15 14.26
N ASN A 33 -0.36 6.21 13.17
CA ASN A 33 -0.06 7.03 12.01
C ASN A 33 -1.27 7.87 11.58
N THR A 34 -1.06 9.11 11.15
CA THR A 34 -2.15 10.05 10.86
C THR A 34 -2.90 9.76 9.55
N GLY A 35 -2.61 8.66 8.87
CA GLY A 35 -3.16 8.36 7.56
C GLY A 35 -2.97 6.92 7.08
N PRO A 36 -3.55 6.58 5.92
CA PRO A 36 -3.56 5.23 5.36
C PRO A 36 -2.22 4.82 4.70
N VAL A 37 -1.26 5.75 4.63
CA VAL A 37 0.07 5.54 4.05
C VAL A 37 1.10 5.74 5.15
N MET A 38 2.02 4.79 5.24
CA MET A 38 3.15 4.82 6.15
C MET A 38 4.44 5.02 5.36
N TYR A 39 5.14 6.12 5.62
CA TYR A 39 6.41 6.45 4.97
C TYR A 39 7.60 6.05 5.85
N TRP A 40 8.62 5.42 5.24
CA TRP A 40 9.88 5.02 5.87
C TRP A 40 11.05 5.28 4.92
N GLY A 41 11.69 6.44 5.06
CA GLY A 41 12.73 6.88 4.13
C GLY A 41 12.17 6.99 2.71
N GLU A 42 12.83 6.34 1.75
CA GLU A 42 12.39 6.27 0.34
C GLU A 42 11.38 5.13 0.09
N SER A 43 10.78 4.58 1.14
CA SER A 43 9.76 3.53 1.04
C SER A 43 8.43 4.03 1.58
N HIS A 44 7.34 3.47 1.08
CA HIS A 44 6.01 3.67 1.64
C HIS A 44 5.23 2.37 1.69
N SER A 45 4.22 2.32 2.55
CA SER A 45 3.32 1.17 2.69
C SER A 45 1.88 1.59 2.88
N ILE A 46 0.96 0.81 2.32
CA ILE A 46 -0.49 0.93 2.50
C ILE A 46 -1.00 -0.38 3.10
N TYR A 47 -1.85 -0.28 4.12
CA TYR A 47 -2.48 -1.43 4.74
C TYR A 47 -3.92 -1.55 4.27
N ILE A 48 -4.31 -2.74 3.83
CA ILE A 48 -5.67 -3.04 3.36
C ILE A 48 -6.18 -4.33 4.01
N LYS A 49 -7.49 -4.51 3.99
CA LYS A 49 -8.19 -5.72 4.39
C LYS A 49 -8.84 -6.35 3.17
N ASP A 50 -8.59 -7.63 2.96
CA ASP A 50 -9.25 -8.39 1.90
C ASP A 50 -10.68 -8.80 2.30
N PRO A 51 -11.50 -9.33 1.38
CA PRO A 51 -12.86 -9.79 1.68
C PRO A 51 -12.91 -10.92 2.73
N ASP A 52 -11.84 -11.69 2.86
CA ASP A 52 -11.72 -12.78 3.83
C ASP A 52 -11.19 -12.29 5.20
N SER A 53 -11.10 -10.95 5.38
CA SER A 53 -10.65 -10.27 6.60
C SER A 53 -9.18 -10.44 6.96
N HIS A 54 -8.33 -10.83 6.01
CA HIS A 54 -6.88 -10.83 6.17
C HIS A 54 -6.30 -9.41 6.03
N ASP A 55 -5.31 -9.12 6.87
CA ASP A 55 -4.55 -7.86 6.79
C ASP A 55 -3.42 -8.01 5.75
N ILE A 56 -3.40 -7.13 4.74
CA ILE A 56 -2.41 -7.12 3.66
C ILE A 56 -1.63 -5.80 3.71
N LYS A 57 -0.30 -5.89 3.61
CA LYS A 57 0.60 -4.73 3.49
C LYS A 57 1.15 -4.63 2.08
N LEU A 58 0.83 -3.55 1.38
CA LEU A 58 1.41 -3.20 0.08
C LEU A 58 2.60 -2.28 0.32
N THR A 59 3.81 -2.69 -0.03
CA THR A 59 5.04 -1.89 0.17
C THR A 59 5.69 -1.58 -1.17
N SER A 60 6.00 -0.31 -1.39
CA SER A 60 6.85 0.15 -2.48
C SER A 60 8.14 0.72 -1.91
N LYS A 61 9.26 0.33 -2.51
CA LYS A 61 10.60 0.78 -2.13
C LYS A 61 11.23 1.40 -3.36
N PHE A 62 11.54 2.69 -3.31
CA PHE A 62 12.47 3.26 -4.26
C PHE A 62 13.86 2.79 -3.80
N SER A 63 14.41 1.76 -4.46
CA SER A 63 15.85 1.56 -4.40
C SER A 63 16.45 2.60 -5.34
N GLY A 64 17.02 3.66 -4.80
CA GLY A 64 17.96 4.50 -5.54
C GLY A 64 18.99 3.59 -6.20
N GLY A 65 18.81 3.34 -7.49
CA GLY A 65 19.87 2.79 -8.34
C GLY A 65 21.02 3.76 -8.25
N LEU A 66 22.19 3.26 -7.85
CA LEU A 66 23.46 3.99 -7.81
C LEU A 66 23.57 4.90 -9.04
N ALA A 67 23.57 6.21 -8.82
CA ALA A 67 24.04 7.20 -9.77
C ALA A 67 25.45 7.64 -9.38
#